data_AF-A0AA85K655-F1
#
_entry.id   AF-A0AA85K655-F1
#
_cell.length_a   1.000
_cell.length_b   1.000
_cell.length_c   1.000
_cell.angle_alpha   90.00
_cell.angle_beta   90.00
_cell.angle_gamma   90.00
#
_symmetry.space_group_name_H-M   'P 1'
#
loop_
_entity.id
_entity.type
_entity.pdbx_description
1 polymer ?
#
loop_
_entity_poly.entity_id
_entity_poly.type
_entity_poly.pdbx_seq_one_letter_code
_entity_poly.pdbx_strand_id
1 'polypeptide(L)'
;MQHTSWMECINLCLTTYFQFNDQIYEQVKGTLMGSPISGLIAKAVMQRLENIILPKIEPKIWIRYVDDTFLIIKRNELDKAHNLINNIKFTREEESENKIPFLDVLVGRTTTGELETQVYRKSTHTDQILNYNSNNPITHKRNCIQTLFKRARTHCSTTTLRKIEEKYLMDVFQKNGYPRNFIKKHIPPSQPIKAKATKETTMEIVLSYIKDISEITTRLFKPLGIDVVHKPTKSLHSILCQPKDSTVKEDKTNIIYKINCNNCEKHYIGQSGCPLRPRTHDHKLAVKRHDIHSLISLHTDNHGHQFDWDNLR
;
A
#
# COMPACT_ATOMS: atom_id res chain seq x y z
N MET A 1 28.72 -25.48 -0.50
CA MET A 1 27.40 -26.13 -0.39
C MET A 1 26.28 -25.16 0.01
N GLN A 2 26.43 -24.31 1.03
CA GLN A 2 25.34 -23.36 1.40
C GLN A 2 25.05 -22.30 0.31
N HIS A 3 26.07 -21.75 -0.34
CA HIS A 3 25.90 -20.65 -1.31
C HIS A 3 25.09 -21.04 -2.57
N THR A 4 25.15 -22.30 -2.98
CA THR A 4 24.39 -22.83 -4.12
C THR A 4 22.91 -23.01 -3.79
N SER A 5 22.60 -23.52 -2.59
CA SER A 5 21.22 -23.68 -2.12
C SER A 5 20.48 -22.34 -1.98
N TRP A 6 21.18 -21.28 -1.55
CA TRP A 6 20.58 -19.94 -1.48
C TRP A 6 20.22 -19.39 -2.87
N MET A 7 21.08 -19.57 -3.87
CA MET A 7 20.81 -19.12 -5.24
C MET A 7 19.65 -19.89 -5.88
N GLU A 8 19.52 -21.18 -5.59
CA GLU A 8 18.38 -21.99 -6.02
C GLU A 8 17.08 -21.49 -5.40
N CYS A 9 17.06 -21.19 -4.10
CA CYS A 9 15.90 -20.61 -3.43
C CYS A 9 15.51 -19.25 -4.02
N ILE A 10 16.48 -18.39 -4.35
CA ILE A 10 16.21 -17.08 -4.97
C ILE A 10 15.61 -17.28 -6.36
N ASN A 11 16.17 -18.18 -7.17
CA ASN A 11 15.62 -18.49 -8.50
C ASN A 11 14.17 -18.98 -8.39
N LEU A 12 13.87 -19.87 -7.44
CA LEU A 12 12.51 -20.32 -7.20
C LEU A 12 11.58 -19.17 -6.78
N CYS A 13 12.05 -18.24 -5.96
CA CYS A 13 11.27 -17.05 -5.57
C CYS A 13 11.04 -16.06 -6.72
N LEU A 14 11.89 -16.08 -7.75
CA LEU A 14 11.80 -15.21 -8.92
C LEU A 14 10.94 -15.83 -10.03
N THR A 15 10.95 -17.16 -10.14
CA THR A 15 10.03 -17.91 -11.02
C THR A 15 8.62 -17.75 -10.47
N THR A 16 7.82 -16.95 -11.18
CA THR A 16 6.53 -16.51 -10.67
C THR A 16 5.44 -16.72 -11.71
N TYR A 17 4.35 -17.33 -11.25
CA TYR A 17 3.17 -17.63 -12.05
C TYR A 17 2.00 -16.79 -11.57
N PHE A 18 1.17 -16.31 -12.49
CA PHE A 18 -0.06 -15.61 -12.17
C PHE A 18 -1.17 -15.98 -13.16
N GLN A 19 -2.42 -15.85 -12.72
CA GLN A 19 -3.60 -16.11 -13.55
C GLN A 19 -4.22 -14.78 -14.00
N PHE A 20 -4.61 -14.71 -15.28
CA PHE A 20 -5.39 -13.62 -15.85
C PHE A 20 -6.25 -14.15 -17.00
N ASN A 21 -7.54 -13.79 -17.06
CA ASN A 21 -8.49 -14.29 -18.05
C ASN A 21 -8.48 -15.83 -18.15
N ASP A 22 -8.48 -16.50 -16.99
CA ASP A 22 -8.44 -17.96 -16.88
C ASP A 22 -7.24 -18.66 -17.53
N GLN A 23 -6.16 -17.91 -17.82
CA GLN A 23 -4.89 -18.44 -18.31
C GLN A 23 -3.77 -18.22 -17.29
N ILE A 24 -2.90 -19.22 -17.15
CA ILE A 24 -1.71 -19.15 -16.29
C ILE A 24 -0.54 -18.64 -17.13
N TYR A 25 0.11 -17.58 -16.64
CA TYR A 25 1.28 -16.98 -17.27
C TYR A 25 2.49 -17.10 -16.35
N GLU A 26 3.67 -17.30 -16.95
CA GLU A 26 4.97 -17.22 -16.28
C GLU A 26 5.62 -15.86 -16.58
N GLN A 27 6.13 -15.19 -15.54
CA GLN A 27 6.92 -13.98 -15.76
C GLN A 27 8.33 -14.33 -16.24
N VAL A 28 8.58 -14.13 -17.54
CA VAL A 28 9.88 -14.42 -18.19
C VAL A 28 10.94 -13.34 -17.94
N LYS A 29 10.53 -12.08 -17.75
CA LYS A 29 11.45 -10.94 -17.60
C LYS A 29 11.06 -10.00 -16.47
N GLY A 30 12.07 -9.55 -15.73
CA GLY A 30 11.92 -8.64 -14.60
C GLY A 30 11.51 -9.37 -13.32
N THR A 31 11.11 -8.60 -12.31
CA THR A 31 10.66 -9.12 -11.02
C THR A 31 9.23 -8.68 -10.76
N LEU A 32 8.39 -9.54 -10.19
CA LEU A 32 7.00 -9.19 -9.85
C LEU A 32 6.96 -8.03 -8.85
N MET A 33 6.23 -6.97 -9.20
CA MET A 33 5.89 -5.93 -8.23
C MET A 33 5.07 -6.53 -7.08
N GLY A 34 5.47 -6.27 -5.84
CA GLY A 34 4.81 -6.80 -4.64
C GLY A 34 5.39 -8.10 -4.10
N SER A 35 6.32 -8.74 -4.80
CA SER A 35 7.08 -9.85 -4.21
C SER A 35 8.08 -9.31 -3.15
N PRO A 36 8.19 -9.94 -1.96
CA PRO A 36 9.05 -9.45 -0.87
C PRO A 36 10.52 -9.26 -1.26
N ILE A 37 11.03 -10.09 -2.18
CA ILE A 37 12.44 -10.02 -2.62
C ILE A 37 12.65 -8.99 -3.74
N SER A 38 11.61 -8.59 -4.46
CA SER A 38 11.74 -7.80 -5.68
C SER A 38 12.32 -6.41 -5.43
N GLY A 39 11.97 -5.77 -4.31
CA GLY A 39 12.58 -4.49 -3.93
C GLY A 39 14.08 -4.59 -3.67
N LEU A 40 14.54 -5.69 -3.09
CA LEU A 40 15.97 -5.94 -2.86
C LEU A 40 16.71 -6.15 -4.17
N ILE A 41 16.14 -6.96 -5.08
CA ILE A 41 16.73 -7.22 -6.41
C ILE A 41 16.80 -5.95 -7.24
N ALA A 42 15.72 -5.16 -7.29
CA ALA A 42 15.70 -3.87 -7.99
C ALA A 42 16.80 -2.93 -7.45
N LYS A 43 16.96 -2.84 -6.13
CA LYS A 43 18.02 -2.05 -5.50
C LYS A 43 19.42 -2.56 -5.86
N ALA A 44 19.64 -3.87 -5.86
CA ALA A 44 20.93 -4.47 -6.21
C ALA A 44 21.30 -4.23 -7.69
N VAL A 45 20.31 -4.33 -8.59
CA VAL A 45 20.49 -4.00 -10.01
C VAL A 45 20.86 -2.53 -10.18
N MET A 46 20.15 -1.61 -9.51
CA MET A 46 20.47 -0.18 -9.55
C MET A 46 21.88 0.12 -9.01
N GLN A 47 22.29 -0.52 -7.91
CA GLN A 47 23.66 -0.36 -7.38
C GLN A 47 24.73 -0.87 -8.35
N ARG A 48 24.48 -2.00 -9.03
CA ARG A 48 25.38 -2.50 -10.06
C ARG A 48 25.49 -1.52 -11.23
N LEU A 49 24.38 -0.92 -11.66
CA LEU A 49 24.38 0.10 -12.71
C LEU A 49 25.16 1.35 -12.28
N GLU A 50 24.94 1.83 -11.05
CA GLU A 50 25.69 2.95 -10.48
C GLU A 50 27.20 2.69 -10.52
N ASN A 51 27.66 1.50 -10.16
CA ASN A 51 29.08 1.12 -10.22
C ASN A 51 29.66 1.11 -11.65
N ILE A 52 28.82 0.91 -12.67
CA ILE A 52 29.24 0.92 -14.08
C ILE A 52 29.26 2.35 -14.64
N ILE A 53 28.30 3.18 -14.21
CA ILE A 53 28.04 4.51 -14.76
C ILE A 53 28.89 5.56 -14.06
N LEU A 54 28.89 5.61 -12.73
CA LEU A 54 29.54 6.67 -11.94
C LEU A 54 31.06 6.83 -12.20
N PRO A 55 31.83 5.78 -12.56
CA PRO A 55 33.23 5.99 -12.96
C PRO A 55 33.42 6.63 -14.34
N LYS A 56 32.37 6.64 -15.18
CA LYS A 56 32.41 7.11 -16.58
C LYS A 56 31.77 8.48 -16.78
N ILE A 57 31.07 8.97 -15.77
CA ILE A 57 30.44 10.29 -15.74
C ILE A 57 30.85 11.04 -14.47
N GLU A 58 30.85 12.36 -14.51
CA GLU A 58 31.17 13.17 -13.33
C GLU A 58 29.95 14.05 -12.95
N PRO A 59 28.92 13.47 -12.32
CA PRO A 59 27.74 14.22 -11.93
C PRO A 59 28.06 15.16 -10.76
N LYS A 60 27.57 16.40 -10.83
CA LYS A 60 27.63 17.37 -9.72
C LYS A 60 26.78 16.90 -8.53
N ILE A 61 25.61 16.33 -8.83
CA ILE A 61 24.67 15.74 -7.87
C ILE A 61 24.19 14.41 -8.44
N TRP A 62 24.17 13.38 -7.60
CA TRP A 62 23.52 12.10 -7.86
C TRP A 62 22.70 11.70 -6.64
N ILE A 63 21.39 11.62 -6.79
CA ILE A 63 20.46 11.23 -5.73
C ILE A 63 19.58 10.11 -6.27
N ARG A 64 19.38 9.06 -5.47
CA ARG A 64 18.51 7.94 -5.83
C ARG A 64 17.51 7.63 -4.75
N TYR A 65 16.27 7.42 -5.15
CA TYR A 65 15.20 6.88 -4.32
C TYR A 65 14.66 5.61 -4.98
N VAL A 66 15.04 4.45 -4.45
CA VAL A 66 14.74 3.13 -5.04
C VAL A 66 15.26 3.05 -6.48
N ASP A 67 14.38 3.18 -7.47
CA ASP A 67 14.60 3.16 -8.91
C ASP A 67 14.62 4.56 -9.55
N ASP A 68 14.09 5.58 -8.88
CA ASP A 68 14.10 6.97 -9.36
C ASP A 68 15.47 7.63 -9.08
N THR A 69 16.11 8.13 -10.14
CA THR A 69 17.41 8.81 -10.06
C THR A 69 17.32 10.26 -10.52
N PHE A 70 17.82 11.17 -9.70
CA PHE A 70 18.03 12.57 -10.03
C PHE A 70 19.53 12.84 -10.17
N LEU A 71 19.94 13.40 -11.30
CA LEU A 71 21.32 13.77 -11.55
C LEU A 71 21.47 15.16 -12.16
N ILE A 72 22.56 15.83 -11.81
CA ILE A 72 22.99 17.08 -12.45
C ILE A 72 24.31 16.81 -13.14
N ILE A 73 24.31 16.83 -14.47
CA ILE A 73 25.45 16.49 -15.31
C ILE A 73 25.51 17.41 -16.53
N LYS A 74 26.67 17.49 -17.18
CA LYS A 74 26.81 18.13 -18.49
C LYS A 74 26.05 17.34 -19.55
N ARG A 75 25.36 18.05 -20.46
CA ARG A 75 24.51 17.42 -21.50
C ARG A 75 25.26 16.45 -22.41
N ASN A 76 26.53 16.70 -22.69
CA ASN A 76 27.38 15.85 -23.53
C ASN A 76 27.74 14.48 -22.89
N GLU A 77 27.62 14.34 -21.57
CA GLU A 77 27.87 13.08 -20.85
C GLU A 77 26.58 12.26 -20.68
N LEU A 78 25.42 12.87 -20.85
CA LEU A 78 24.13 12.22 -20.67
C LEU A 78 23.89 11.09 -21.68
N ASP A 79 24.23 11.32 -22.95
CA ASP A 79 24.09 10.28 -23.98
C ASP A 79 25.08 9.12 -23.77
N LYS A 80 26.26 9.42 -23.23
CA LYS A 80 27.23 8.37 -22.82
C LYS A 80 26.65 7.53 -21.70
N ALA A 81 26.05 8.14 -20.69
CA ALA A 81 25.40 7.43 -19.59
C ALA A 81 24.26 6.53 -20.08
N HIS A 82 23.41 7.05 -20.98
CA HIS A 82 22.27 6.31 -21.49
C HIS A 82 22.68 5.08 -22.31
N ASN A 83 23.67 5.22 -23.20
CA ASN A 83 24.17 4.12 -24.04
C ASN A 83 24.86 3.01 -23.25
N LEU A 84 25.28 3.28 -22.01
CA LEU A 84 25.83 2.26 -21.11
C LEU A 84 24.75 1.34 -20.53
N ILE A 85 23.48 1.75 -20.59
CA ILE A 85 22.35 1.05 -20.02
C ILE A 85 21.48 0.44 -21.13
N ASN A 86 22.03 -0.49 -21.90
CA ASN A 86 21.27 -1.11 -23.01
C ASN A 86 20.24 -2.16 -22.57
N ASN A 87 20.35 -2.67 -21.35
CA ASN A 87 19.57 -3.84 -20.92
C ASN A 87 18.26 -3.49 -20.20
N ILE A 88 18.08 -2.23 -19.78
CA ILE A 88 16.92 -1.75 -19.03
C ILE A 88 16.42 -0.46 -19.68
N LYS A 89 15.10 -0.40 -19.95
CA LYS A 89 14.48 0.80 -20.50
C LYS A 89 14.22 1.80 -19.37
N PHE A 90 14.95 2.91 -19.37
CA PHE A 90 14.70 4.04 -18.48
C PHE A 90 13.80 5.07 -19.16
N THR A 91 12.87 5.65 -18.41
CA THR A 91 12.19 6.88 -18.80
C THR A 91 13.14 8.05 -18.54
N ARG A 92 13.54 8.76 -19.59
CA ARG A 92 14.41 9.95 -19.49
C ARG A 92 13.52 11.19 -19.45
N GLU A 93 13.63 11.95 -18.38
CA GLU A 93 13.03 13.28 -18.25
C GLU A 93 14.16 14.32 -18.23
N GLU A 94 14.04 15.36 -19.05
CA GLU A 94 15.02 16.44 -19.13
C GLU A 94 14.50 17.73 -18.52
N GLU A 95 15.43 18.58 -18.10
CA GLU A 95 15.12 19.92 -17.61
C GLU A 95 14.44 20.74 -18.71
N SER A 96 13.21 21.19 -18.42
CA SER A 96 12.43 22.10 -19.27
C SER A 96 12.17 23.40 -18.50
N GLU A 97 12.38 24.55 -19.14
CA GLU A 97 12.21 25.87 -18.50
C GLU A 97 12.97 26.04 -17.17
N ASN A 98 14.19 25.51 -17.10
CA ASN A 98 15.02 25.45 -15.88
C ASN A 98 14.36 24.68 -14.71
N LYS A 99 13.44 23.76 -14.99
CA LYS A 99 12.72 22.97 -13.99
C LYS A 99 12.67 21.51 -14.38
N ILE A 100 12.69 20.64 -13.38
CA ILE A 100 12.53 19.20 -13.56
C ILE A 100 11.80 18.62 -12.33
N PRO A 101 10.77 17.79 -12.53
CA PRO A 101 10.13 17.10 -11.42
C PRO A 101 11.02 15.97 -10.91
N PHE A 102 11.03 15.77 -9.59
CA PHE A 102 11.62 14.60 -8.95
C PHE A 102 10.80 14.23 -7.72
N LEU A 103 10.19 13.03 -7.74
CA LEU A 103 9.24 12.58 -6.72
C LEU A 103 8.11 13.62 -6.52
N ASP A 104 7.94 14.10 -5.28
CA ASP A 104 6.91 15.05 -4.87
C ASP A 104 7.34 16.53 -4.98
N VAL A 105 8.51 16.79 -5.58
CA VAL A 105 9.18 18.10 -5.62
C VAL A 105 9.47 18.53 -7.06
N LEU A 106 9.24 19.81 -7.36
CA LEU A 106 9.69 20.42 -8.60
C LEU A 106 10.97 21.17 -8.30
N VAL A 107 12.07 20.71 -8.88
CA VAL A 107 13.39 21.32 -8.70
C VAL A 107 13.57 22.35 -9.81
N GLY A 108 13.74 23.61 -9.43
CA GLY A 108 14.03 24.72 -10.34
C GLY A 108 15.44 25.25 -10.13
N ARG A 109 16.08 25.69 -11.20
CA ARG A 109 17.36 26.42 -11.14
C ARG A 109 17.11 27.92 -11.25
N THR A 110 17.60 28.69 -10.29
CA THR A 110 17.54 30.15 -10.30
C THR A 110 18.55 30.73 -11.29
N THR A 111 18.43 32.02 -11.60
CA THR A 111 19.40 32.75 -12.44
C THR A 111 20.80 32.80 -11.82
N THR A 112 20.91 32.66 -10.49
CA THR A 112 22.18 32.57 -9.77
C THR A 112 22.81 31.16 -9.79
N GLY A 113 22.09 30.17 -10.31
CA GLY A 113 22.54 28.77 -10.37
C GLY A 113 22.25 27.96 -9.10
N GLU A 114 21.53 28.53 -8.14
CA GLU A 114 21.04 27.82 -6.96
C GLU A 114 19.79 26.99 -7.29
N LEU A 115 19.56 25.93 -6.51
CA LEU A 115 18.38 25.09 -6.65
C LEU A 115 17.29 25.56 -5.70
N GLU A 116 16.11 25.81 -6.25
CA GLU A 116 14.88 26.02 -5.51
C GLU A 116 13.97 24.81 -5.67
N THR A 117 13.21 24.53 -4.61
CA THR A 117 12.27 23.42 -4.60
C THR A 117 10.88 23.94 -4.30
N GLN A 118 9.88 23.37 -4.96
CA GLN A 118 8.46 23.60 -4.64
C GLN A 118 7.68 22.28 -4.74
N VAL A 119 6.45 22.28 -4.27
CA VAL A 119 5.57 21.10 -4.38
C VAL A 119 5.27 20.80 -5.85
N TYR A 120 5.54 19.58 -6.31
CA TYR A 120 5.15 19.14 -7.64
C TYR A 120 3.77 18.48 -7.65
N ARG A 121 3.01 18.76 -8.71
CA ARG A 121 1.72 18.14 -9.01
C ARG A 121 1.73 17.73 -10.47
N LYS A 122 1.35 16.48 -10.75
CA LYS A 122 1.20 15.98 -12.11
C LYS A 122 0.08 16.75 -12.84
N SER A 123 0.15 16.81 -14.16
CA SER A 123 -0.88 17.46 -14.99
C SER A 123 -2.28 16.88 -14.80
N THR A 124 -2.38 15.62 -14.38
CA THR A 124 -3.62 14.92 -14.07
C THR A 124 -4.16 15.18 -12.66
N HIS A 125 -3.53 16.05 -11.87
CA HIS A 125 -3.98 16.38 -10.52
C HIS A 125 -5.28 17.21 -10.57
N THR A 126 -6.36 16.69 -9.98
CA THR A 126 -7.71 17.27 -10.06
C THR A 126 -8.09 18.15 -8.87
N ASP A 127 -7.19 18.37 -7.92
CA ASP A 127 -7.43 19.08 -6.66
C ASP A 127 -8.53 18.45 -5.79
N GLN A 128 -8.93 17.22 -6.11
CA GLN A 128 -9.86 16.44 -5.31
C GLN A 128 -9.14 15.85 -4.11
N ILE A 129 -9.55 16.29 -2.93
CA ILE A 129 -9.08 15.75 -1.65
C ILE A 129 -10.29 15.20 -0.88
N LEU A 130 -10.05 14.67 0.32
CA LEU A 130 -11.12 14.22 1.22
C LEU A 130 -12.14 15.33 1.45
N ASN A 131 -13.36 15.22 0.90
CA ASN A 131 -14.39 16.24 1.06
C ASN A 131 -14.79 16.40 2.55
N TYR A 132 -14.97 17.64 3.01
CA TYR A 132 -15.31 17.92 4.42
C TYR A 132 -16.66 17.32 4.85
N ASN A 133 -17.61 17.21 3.94
CA ASN A 133 -18.94 16.66 4.22
C ASN A 133 -19.00 15.12 4.09
N SER A 134 -17.91 14.48 3.67
CA SER A 134 -17.86 13.02 3.57
C SER A 134 -17.98 12.34 4.94
N ASN A 135 -18.50 11.11 4.94
CA ASN A 135 -18.64 10.27 6.13
C ASN A 135 -17.29 9.68 6.57
N ASN A 136 -16.42 10.55 7.08
CA ASN A 136 -15.09 10.20 7.57
C ASN A 136 -14.84 10.88 8.92
N PRO A 137 -14.03 10.25 9.81
CA PRO A 137 -13.66 10.84 11.08
C PRO A 137 -13.12 12.26 10.92
N ILE A 138 -13.45 13.14 11.88
CA ILE A 138 -12.92 14.51 11.88
C ILE A 138 -11.39 14.55 11.99
N THR A 139 -10.80 13.51 12.59
CA THR A 139 -9.35 13.31 12.68
C THR A 139 -8.71 13.17 11.30
N HIS A 140 -9.33 12.43 10.37
CA HIS A 140 -8.83 12.30 8.99
C HIS A 140 -8.87 13.63 8.25
N LYS A 141 -9.97 14.38 8.39
CA LYS A 141 -10.14 15.73 7.80
C LYS A 141 -9.09 16.70 8.32
N ARG A 142 -8.83 16.67 9.63
CA ARG A 142 -7.74 17.44 10.27
C ARG A 142 -6.37 17.01 9.74
N ASN A 143 -6.11 15.70 9.65
CA ASN A 143 -4.82 15.17 9.22
C ASN A 143 -4.53 15.53 7.76
N CYS A 144 -5.54 15.56 6.87
CA CYS A 144 -5.38 16.05 5.50
C CYS A 144 -4.79 17.47 5.48
N ILE A 145 -5.32 18.38 6.30
CA ILE A 145 -4.80 19.76 6.43
C ILE A 145 -3.35 19.72 6.92
N GLN A 146 -3.10 19.02 8.03
CA GLN A 146 -1.78 18.99 8.65
C GLN A 146 -0.71 18.44 7.70
N THR A 147 -1.01 17.36 6.99
CA THR A 147 -0.08 16.70 6.06
C THR A 147 0.24 17.60 4.87
N LEU A 148 -0.74 18.23 4.23
CA LEU A 148 -0.48 19.08 3.05
C LEU A 148 0.25 20.38 3.41
N PHE A 149 -0.10 21.02 4.52
CA PHE A 149 0.63 22.21 4.98
C PHE A 149 2.03 21.87 5.50
N LYS A 150 2.23 20.69 6.10
CA LYS A 150 3.56 20.20 6.44
C LYS A 150 4.38 19.95 5.17
N ARG A 151 3.78 19.33 4.15
CA ARG A 151 4.41 19.09 2.83
C ARG A 151 4.90 20.40 2.20
N ALA A 152 4.05 21.43 2.18
CA ALA A 152 4.42 22.76 1.69
C ALA A 152 5.65 23.34 2.41
N ARG A 153 5.75 23.15 3.73
CA ARG A 153 6.90 23.62 4.53
C ARG A 153 8.17 22.82 4.31
N THR A 154 8.05 21.51 4.09
CA THR A 154 9.21 20.64 3.91
C THR A 154 9.74 20.67 2.49
N HIS A 155 8.90 20.96 1.49
CA HIS A 155 9.27 20.87 0.08
C HIS A 155 9.58 22.23 -0.55
N CYS A 156 9.02 23.33 -0.03
CA CYS A 156 9.36 24.67 -0.51
C CYS A 156 10.65 25.18 0.12
N SER A 157 11.67 25.51 -0.70
CA SER A 157 12.94 26.05 -0.21
C SER A 157 12.81 27.49 0.28
N THR A 158 12.06 28.33 -0.44
CA THR A 158 11.92 29.76 -0.13
C THR A 158 10.59 30.09 0.54
N THR A 159 10.61 31.15 1.35
CA THR A 159 9.40 31.62 2.05
C THR A 159 8.34 32.15 1.08
N THR A 160 8.76 32.70 -0.07
CA THR A 160 7.86 33.19 -1.12
C THR A 160 7.10 32.03 -1.77
N LEU A 161 7.80 30.99 -2.23
CA LEU A 161 7.19 29.78 -2.80
C LEU A 161 6.27 29.09 -1.79
N ARG A 162 6.69 29.01 -0.53
CA ARG A 162 5.86 28.45 0.54
C ARG A 162 4.55 29.21 0.71
N LYS A 163 4.56 30.55 0.70
CA LYS A 163 3.35 31.36 0.85
C LYS A 163 2.40 31.21 -0.34
N ILE A 164 2.94 31.09 -1.56
CA ILE A 164 2.15 30.81 -2.77
C ILE A 164 1.45 29.46 -2.63
N GLU A 165 2.18 28.44 -2.20
CA GLU A 165 1.68 27.09 -1.97
C GLU A 165 0.63 27.04 -0.85
N GLU A 166 0.86 27.70 0.28
CA GLU A 166 -0.11 27.79 1.39
C GLU A 166 -1.41 28.50 0.96
N LYS A 167 -1.31 29.55 0.13
CA LYS A 167 -2.47 30.23 -0.45
C LYS A 167 -3.25 29.31 -1.39
N TYR A 168 -2.55 28.56 -2.23
CA TYR A 168 -3.16 27.57 -3.11
C TYR A 168 -3.87 26.47 -2.30
N LEU A 169 -3.23 25.91 -1.27
CA LEU A 169 -3.86 24.90 -0.40
C LEU A 169 -5.13 25.45 0.26
N MET A 170 -5.12 26.71 0.70
CA MET A 170 -6.29 27.35 1.30
C MET A 170 -7.49 27.43 0.34
N ASP A 171 -7.24 27.61 -0.96
CA ASP A 171 -8.27 27.57 -2.01
C ASP A 171 -8.77 26.14 -2.27
N VAL A 172 -7.84 25.18 -2.40
CA VAL A 172 -8.18 23.75 -2.59
C VAL A 172 -9.06 23.22 -1.46
N PHE A 173 -8.72 23.49 -0.20
CA PHE A 173 -9.53 23.06 0.93
C PHE A 173 -10.93 23.71 0.93
N GLN A 174 -11.04 24.98 0.55
CA GLN A 174 -12.34 25.65 0.43
C GLN A 174 -13.19 25.04 -0.68
N LYS A 175 -12.61 24.75 -1.85
CA LYS A 175 -13.29 24.05 -2.96
C LYS A 175 -13.81 22.67 -2.55
N ASN A 176 -13.11 21.99 -1.63
CA ASN A 176 -13.50 20.69 -1.08
C ASN A 176 -14.42 20.79 0.16
N GLY A 177 -14.98 21.98 0.44
CA GLY A 177 -16.02 22.20 1.45
C GLY A 177 -15.53 22.46 2.88
N TYR A 178 -14.22 22.67 3.09
CA TYR A 178 -13.69 22.90 4.43
C TYR A 178 -13.98 24.33 4.92
N PRO A 179 -14.54 24.49 6.13
CA PRO A 179 -14.72 25.82 6.71
C PRO A 179 -13.38 26.53 6.94
N ARG A 180 -13.29 27.82 6.59
CA ARG A 180 -12.06 28.62 6.74
C ARG A 180 -11.49 28.58 8.17
N ASN A 181 -12.37 28.65 9.17
CA ASN A 181 -11.99 28.61 10.58
C ASN A 181 -11.40 27.25 10.97
N PHE A 182 -11.94 26.17 10.40
CA PHE A 182 -11.43 24.81 10.62
C PHE A 182 -10.02 24.66 10.03
N ILE A 183 -9.80 25.16 8.79
CA ILE A 183 -8.48 25.14 8.16
C ILE A 183 -7.47 25.89 9.02
N LYS A 184 -7.73 27.17 9.33
CA LYS A 184 -6.82 28.03 10.10
C LYS A 184 -6.46 27.44 11.47
N LYS A 185 -7.42 26.83 12.16
CA LYS A 185 -7.22 26.18 13.47
C LYS A 185 -6.28 24.98 13.40
N HIS A 186 -6.25 24.29 12.25
CA HIS A 186 -5.54 23.01 12.09
C HIS A 186 -4.28 23.09 11.24
N ILE A 187 -3.90 24.28 10.76
CA ILE A 187 -2.57 24.53 10.19
C ILE A 187 -1.53 24.21 11.28
N PRO A 188 -0.53 23.36 11.00
CA PRO A 188 0.48 23.00 11.99
C PRO A 188 1.26 24.26 12.43
N PRO A 189 1.71 24.36 13.68
CA PRO A 189 2.65 25.41 14.08
C PRO A 189 4.00 25.22 13.37
N SER A 190 4.79 26.30 13.23
CA SER A 190 6.09 26.26 12.53
C SER A 190 7.15 25.43 13.26
N GLN A 191 6.98 25.19 14.56
CA GLN A 191 7.88 24.35 15.35
C GLN A 191 7.31 22.94 15.51
N PRO A 192 8.18 21.91 15.54
CA PRO A 192 7.73 20.55 15.83
C PRO A 192 7.07 20.54 17.21
N ILE A 193 5.81 20.11 17.26
CA ILE A 193 5.15 19.81 18.52
C ILE A 193 5.95 18.65 19.13
N LYS A 194 6.62 18.89 20.25
CA LYS A 194 7.28 17.84 21.03
C LYS A 194 6.29 16.67 21.15
N ALA A 195 6.72 15.46 20.80
CA ALA A 195 5.88 14.28 20.93
C ALA A 195 5.34 14.25 22.37
N LYS A 196 4.02 14.41 22.53
CA LYS A 196 3.41 14.18 23.84
C LYS A 196 3.65 12.71 24.15
N ALA A 197 4.13 12.43 25.35
CA ALA A 197 4.28 11.07 25.85
C ALA A 197 2.97 10.31 25.57
N THR A 198 3.05 9.30 24.70
CA THR A 198 1.92 8.43 24.40
C THR A 198 1.58 7.73 25.71
N LYS A 199 0.36 7.91 26.21
CA LYS A 199 -0.11 7.07 27.30
C LYS A 199 -0.10 5.64 26.77
N GLU A 200 0.50 4.71 27.51
CA GLU A 200 0.49 3.29 27.18
C GLU A 200 -0.97 2.83 27.15
N THR A 201 -1.51 2.66 25.94
CA THR A 201 -2.82 2.04 25.69
C THR A 201 -2.65 0.55 25.86
N THR A 202 -3.53 -0.07 26.65
CA THR A 202 -3.46 -1.50 26.94
C THR A 202 -3.95 -2.35 25.78
N MET A 203 -4.88 -1.82 24.95
CA MET A 203 -5.42 -2.49 23.77
C MET A 203 -5.85 -1.49 22.68
N GLU A 204 -5.68 -1.85 21.41
CA GLU A 204 -6.14 -1.10 20.23
C GLU A 204 -7.19 -1.93 19.46
N ILE A 205 -8.35 -1.33 19.17
CA ILE A 205 -9.42 -1.96 18.40
C ILE A 205 -9.68 -1.14 17.14
N VAL A 206 -9.83 -1.84 16.02
CA VAL A 206 -10.17 -1.23 14.73
C VAL A 206 -11.64 -1.43 14.42
N LEU A 207 -12.39 -0.33 14.26
CA LEU A 207 -13.82 -0.35 13.93
C LEU A 207 -14.12 0.40 12.63
N SER A 208 -15.27 0.12 12.02
CA SER A 208 -15.76 0.91 10.89
C SER A 208 -16.32 2.25 11.36
N TYR A 209 -16.04 3.32 10.63
CA TYR A 209 -16.57 4.64 10.94
C TYR A 209 -18.05 4.75 10.60
N ILE A 210 -18.87 5.02 11.61
CA ILE A 210 -20.27 5.37 11.49
C ILE A 210 -20.46 6.67 12.24
N LYS A 211 -20.84 7.74 11.51
CA LYS A 211 -21.07 9.06 12.10
C LYS A 211 -21.95 8.96 13.35
N ASP A 212 -21.60 9.72 14.37
CA ASP A 212 -22.25 9.84 15.67
C ASP A 212 -22.06 8.62 16.59
N ILE A 213 -22.15 7.40 16.06
CA ILE A 213 -21.92 6.15 16.82
C ILE A 213 -20.43 5.95 17.13
N SER A 214 -19.57 6.17 16.14
CA SER A 214 -18.11 6.03 16.29
C SER A 214 -17.54 6.98 17.34
N GLU A 215 -18.06 8.20 17.43
CA GLU A 215 -17.65 9.19 18.43
C GLU A 215 -18.12 8.82 19.84
N ILE A 216 -19.31 8.24 19.97
CA ILE A 216 -19.81 7.74 21.27
C ILE A 216 -18.97 6.54 21.72
N THR A 217 -18.76 5.56 20.85
CA THR A 217 -17.98 4.36 21.16
C THR A 217 -16.55 4.71 21.58
N THR A 218 -15.82 5.55 20.83
CA THR A 218 -14.49 6.01 21.24
C THR A 218 -14.49 6.70 22.61
N ARG A 219 -15.52 7.49 22.93
CA ARG A 219 -15.65 8.14 24.24
C ARG A 219 -15.87 7.14 25.38
N LEU A 220 -16.65 6.10 25.16
CA LEU A 220 -16.93 5.04 26.14
C LEU A 220 -15.73 4.12 26.39
N PHE A 221 -14.96 3.82 25.35
CA PHE A 221 -13.80 2.92 25.44
C PHE A 221 -12.54 3.59 26.01
N LYS A 222 -12.38 4.90 25.81
CA LYS A 222 -11.23 5.67 26.31
C LYS A 222 -10.96 5.53 27.82
N PRO A 223 -11.94 5.62 28.74
CA PRO A 223 -11.70 5.41 30.17
C PRO A 223 -11.31 3.97 30.53
N LEU A 224 -11.62 3.00 29.67
CA LEU A 224 -11.26 1.59 29.84
C LEU A 224 -9.83 1.28 29.35
N GLY A 225 -9.08 2.28 28.87
CA GLY A 225 -7.73 2.11 28.32
C GLY A 225 -7.70 1.52 26.90
N ILE A 226 -8.85 1.39 26.25
CA ILE A 226 -8.99 0.85 24.90
C ILE A 226 -8.98 2.01 23.90
N ASP A 227 -8.02 2.00 22.97
CA ASP A 227 -8.00 2.94 21.85
C ASP A 227 -8.80 2.40 20.67
N VAL A 228 -9.60 3.27 20.05
CA VAL A 228 -10.48 2.88 18.94
C VAL A 228 -10.07 3.63 17.70
N VAL A 229 -9.54 2.89 16.73
CA VAL A 229 -9.14 3.40 15.42
C VAL A 229 -10.25 3.12 14.41
N HIS A 230 -10.73 4.18 13.77
CA HIS A 230 -11.82 4.06 12.79
C HIS A 230 -11.30 3.93 11.36
N LYS A 231 -11.77 2.92 10.64
CA LYS A 231 -11.55 2.73 9.20
C LYS A 231 -12.83 3.09 8.42
N PRO A 232 -12.73 3.68 7.23
CA PRO A 232 -13.88 3.80 6.33
C PRO A 232 -14.46 2.41 6.02
N THR A 233 -15.79 2.29 5.95
CA THR A 233 -16.50 0.99 5.78
C THR A 233 -16.09 0.26 4.50
N LYS A 234 -16.36 0.83 3.32
CA LYS A 234 -15.93 0.34 2.01
C LYS A 234 -15.81 1.51 1.04
N SER A 235 -14.75 1.53 0.24
CA SER A 235 -14.62 2.52 -0.83
C SER A 235 -15.38 2.05 -2.07
N LEU A 236 -15.88 2.99 -2.88
CA LEU A 236 -16.43 2.64 -4.20
C LEU A 236 -15.42 1.85 -5.04
N HIS A 237 -14.14 2.20 -4.94
CA HIS A 237 -13.06 1.46 -5.59
C HIS A 237 -13.03 -0.02 -5.17
N SER A 238 -13.18 -0.35 -3.89
CA SER A 238 -13.20 -1.76 -3.47
C SER A 238 -14.40 -2.55 -3.99
N ILE A 239 -15.49 -1.84 -4.32
CA ILE A 239 -16.72 -2.44 -4.86
C ILE A 239 -16.62 -2.57 -6.38
N LEU A 240 -16.17 -1.52 -7.07
CA LEU A 240 -16.22 -1.37 -8.53
C LEU A 240 -14.94 -1.84 -9.23
N CYS A 241 -13.77 -1.70 -8.58
CA CYS A 241 -12.48 -2.02 -9.16
C CYS A 241 -11.98 -3.35 -8.59
N GLN A 242 -12.49 -4.45 -9.15
CA GLN A 242 -11.96 -5.80 -8.94
C GLN A 242 -11.21 -6.23 -10.19
N PRO A 243 -9.94 -5.80 -10.38
CA PRO A 243 -9.18 -6.11 -11.60
C PRO A 243 -8.71 -7.58 -11.67
N LYS A 244 -8.93 -8.36 -10.59
CA LYS A 244 -8.55 -9.77 -10.52
C LYS A 244 -9.77 -10.63 -10.78
N ASP A 245 -9.55 -11.75 -11.46
CA ASP A 245 -10.59 -12.75 -11.71
C ASP A 245 -11.18 -13.25 -10.39
N SER A 246 -12.49 -13.46 -10.39
CA SER A 246 -13.18 -14.04 -9.25
C SER A 246 -12.75 -15.48 -9.08
N THR A 247 -12.06 -15.79 -7.99
CA THR A 247 -11.74 -17.18 -7.62
C THR A 247 -13.03 -17.96 -7.37
N VAL A 248 -13.12 -19.15 -7.96
CA VAL A 248 -14.19 -20.12 -7.71
C VAL A 248 -14.28 -20.38 -6.20
N LYS A 249 -15.49 -20.61 -5.68
CA LYS A 249 -15.76 -20.78 -4.24
C LYS A 249 -14.80 -21.78 -3.57
N GLU A 250 -14.53 -22.88 -4.25
CA GLU A 250 -13.68 -23.98 -3.82
C GLU A 250 -12.20 -23.60 -3.66
N ASP A 251 -11.74 -22.59 -4.40
CA ASP A 251 -10.34 -22.17 -4.41
C ASP A 251 -10.10 -20.93 -3.51
N LYS A 252 -11.12 -20.49 -2.77
CA LYS A 252 -11.00 -19.38 -1.82
C LYS A 252 -10.23 -19.79 -0.55
N THR A 253 -9.25 -18.97 -0.18
CA THR A 253 -8.44 -19.08 1.04
C THR A 253 -8.92 -18.14 2.14
N ASN A 254 -8.55 -18.39 3.40
CA ASN A 254 -8.88 -17.55 4.56
C ASN A 254 -10.39 -17.36 4.77
N ILE A 255 -11.15 -18.45 4.61
CA ILE A 255 -12.60 -18.45 4.72
C ILE A 255 -13.07 -19.15 6.00
N ILE A 256 -14.26 -18.76 6.44
CA ILE A 256 -15.09 -19.51 7.38
C ILE A 256 -16.12 -20.24 6.54
N TYR A 257 -16.27 -21.54 6.74
CA TYR A 257 -17.20 -22.38 5.98
C TYR A 257 -18.07 -23.22 6.92
N LYS A 258 -19.25 -23.58 6.42
CA LYS A 258 -20.22 -24.43 7.12
C LYS A 258 -20.46 -25.72 6.34
N ILE A 259 -20.44 -26.85 7.04
CA ILE A 259 -20.82 -28.18 6.53
C ILE A 259 -22.05 -28.64 7.32
N ASN A 260 -23.14 -28.95 6.62
CA ASN A 260 -24.34 -29.48 7.27
C ASN A 260 -24.28 -31.01 7.32
N CYS A 261 -24.85 -31.60 8.37
CA CYS A 261 -25.15 -33.02 8.40
C CYS A 261 -26.45 -33.28 7.62
N ASN A 262 -26.49 -34.32 6.79
CA ASN A 262 -27.71 -34.68 6.03
C ASN A 262 -28.76 -35.36 6.90
N ASN A 263 -28.33 -35.97 8.02
CA ASN A 263 -29.18 -36.82 8.85
C ASN A 263 -29.64 -36.14 10.14
N CYS A 264 -29.14 -34.95 10.47
CA CYS A 264 -29.57 -34.20 11.65
C CYS A 264 -29.37 -32.69 11.50
N GLU A 265 -29.95 -31.90 12.40
CA GLU A 265 -29.84 -30.43 12.39
C GLU A 265 -28.45 -29.89 12.79
N LYS A 266 -27.51 -30.77 13.15
CA LYS A 266 -26.15 -30.38 13.53
C LYS A 266 -25.36 -29.96 12.29
N HIS A 267 -24.44 -29.02 12.51
CA HIS A 267 -23.55 -28.53 11.48
C HIS A 267 -22.17 -28.27 12.06
N TYR A 268 -21.16 -28.40 11.21
CA TYR A 268 -19.78 -28.08 11.51
C TYR A 268 -19.43 -26.71 10.94
N ILE A 269 -18.77 -25.87 11.75
CA ILE A 269 -18.22 -24.58 11.32
C ILE A 269 -16.70 -24.66 11.47
N GLY A 270 -15.99 -24.41 10.38
CA GLY A 270 -14.53 -24.44 10.36
C GLY A 270 -13.95 -23.17 9.76
N GLN A 271 -12.72 -22.87 10.14
CA GLN A 271 -11.87 -21.88 9.46
C GLN A 271 -10.78 -22.59 8.66
N SER A 272 -10.43 -22.05 7.50
CA SER A 272 -9.32 -22.55 6.67
C SER A 272 -8.45 -21.40 6.16
N GLY A 273 -7.14 -21.51 6.39
CA GLY A 273 -6.14 -20.65 5.74
C GLY A 273 -5.81 -21.08 4.31
N CYS A 274 -5.91 -22.38 4.02
CA CYS A 274 -5.73 -22.96 2.68
C CYS A 274 -7.06 -22.96 1.88
N PRO A 275 -7.01 -23.21 0.55
CA PRO A 275 -8.22 -23.25 -0.26
C PRO A 275 -9.24 -24.28 0.25
N LEU A 276 -10.54 -24.05 0.01
CA LEU A 276 -11.61 -24.90 0.52
C LEU A 276 -11.54 -26.33 -0.04
N ARG A 277 -11.16 -26.52 -1.30
CA ARG A 277 -11.10 -27.84 -1.95
C ARG A 277 -10.13 -28.81 -1.25
N PRO A 278 -8.84 -28.46 -1.01
CA PRO A 278 -7.95 -29.25 -0.17
C PRO A 278 -8.50 -29.48 1.24
N ARG A 279 -9.10 -28.45 1.87
CA ARG A 279 -9.65 -28.57 3.23
C ARG A 279 -10.79 -29.57 3.31
N THR A 280 -11.69 -29.56 2.33
CA THR A 280 -12.79 -30.53 2.23
C THR A 280 -12.24 -31.94 1.97
N HIS A 281 -11.18 -32.05 1.16
CA HIS A 281 -10.49 -33.32 0.94
C HIS A 281 -9.89 -33.88 2.25
N ASP A 282 -9.23 -33.04 3.05
CA ASP A 282 -8.68 -33.43 4.35
C ASP A 282 -9.77 -33.94 5.29
N HIS A 283 -10.93 -33.28 5.34
CA HIS A 283 -12.07 -33.74 6.14
C HIS A 283 -12.60 -35.10 5.67
N LYS A 284 -12.72 -35.30 4.35
CA LYS A 284 -13.11 -36.60 3.78
C LYS A 284 -12.09 -37.69 4.14
N LEU A 285 -10.79 -37.37 4.13
CA LEU A 285 -9.73 -38.28 4.54
C LEU A 285 -9.79 -38.58 6.05
N ALA A 286 -10.07 -37.59 6.88
CA ALA A 286 -10.20 -37.76 8.33
C ALA A 286 -11.33 -38.73 8.68
N VAL A 287 -12.50 -38.60 8.03
CA VAL A 287 -13.62 -39.53 8.17
C VAL A 287 -13.23 -40.94 7.73
N LYS A 288 -12.56 -41.10 6.58
CA LYS A 288 -12.09 -42.41 6.11
C LYS A 288 -11.07 -43.07 7.03
N ARG A 289 -10.31 -42.27 7.78
CA ARG A 289 -9.27 -42.73 8.71
C ARG A 289 -9.80 -42.93 10.14
N HIS A 290 -11.07 -42.61 10.40
CA HIS A 290 -11.65 -42.59 11.74
C HIS A 290 -10.82 -41.73 12.72
N ASP A 291 -10.43 -40.53 12.27
CA ASP A 291 -9.59 -39.62 13.06
C ASP A 291 -10.34 -39.04 14.25
N ILE A 292 -9.92 -39.45 15.46
CA ILE A 292 -10.51 -39.03 16.74
C ILE A 292 -10.42 -37.51 16.99
N HIS A 293 -9.50 -36.81 16.33
CA HIS A 293 -9.33 -35.37 16.50
C HIS A 293 -10.23 -34.54 15.58
N SER A 294 -10.87 -35.18 14.60
CA SER A 294 -11.82 -34.52 13.71
C SER A 294 -13.24 -34.65 14.26
N LEU A 295 -13.87 -33.52 14.61
CA LEU A 295 -15.27 -33.49 15.05
C LEU A 295 -16.24 -34.05 14.01
N ILE A 296 -15.89 -33.94 12.73
CA ILE A 296 -16.69 -34.50 11.62
C ILE A 296 -16.55 -36.03 11.60
N SER A 297 -15.34 -36.57 11.77
CA SER A 297 -15.13 -38.01 11.88
C SER A 297 -15.87 -38.57 13.09
N LEU A 298 -15.67 -37.97 14.26
CA LEU A 298 -16.32 -38.40 15.49
C LEU A 298 -17.85 -38.40 15.40
N HIS A 299 -18.44 -37.40 14.74
CA HIS A 299 -19.88 -37.36 14.49
C HIS A 299 -20.33 -38.48 13.56
N THR A 300 -19.57 -38.75 12.50
CA THR A 300 -19.83 -39.84 11.55
C THR A 300 -19.75 -41.19 12.26
N ASP A 301 -18.73 -41.40 13.09
CA ASP A 301 -18.46 -42.66 13.79
C ASP A 301 -19.50 -42.95 14.87
N ASN A 302 -19.93 -41.92 15.62
CA ASN A 302 -20.90 -42.09 16.71
C ASN A 302 -22.34 -42.24 16.23
N HIS A 303 -22.70 -41.62 15.11
CA HIS A 303 -24.10 -41.54 14.66
C HIS A 303 -24.35 -42.23 13.31
N GLY A 304 -23.32 -42.66 12.58
CA GLY A 304 -23.45 -43.24 11.24
C GLY A 304 -23.95 -42.25 10.19
N HIS A 305 -23.84 -40.96 10.46
CA HIS A 305 -24.41 -39.89 9.64
C HIS A 305 -23.45 -39.43 8.53
N GLN A 306 -24.00 -38.91 7.44
CA GLN A 306 -23.23 -38.34 6.33
C GLN A 306 -23.34 -36.82 6.28
N PHE A 307 -22.22 -36.18 5.94
CA PHE A 307 -22.14 -34.75 5.75
C PHE A 307 -22.34 -34.35 4.27
N ASP A 308 -22.95 -33.20 4.05
CA ASP A 308 -23.10 -32.60 2.73
C ASP A 308 -21.79 -31.95 2.29
N TRP A 309 -21.09 -32.60 1.35
CA TRP A 309 -19.83 -32.12 0.81
C TRP A 309 -19.99 -31.21 -0.41
N ASP A 310 -21.18 -31.19 -1.02
CA ASP A 310 -21.42 -30.50 -2.29
C ASP A 310 -22.02 -29.10 -2.03
N ASN A 311 -22.83 -28.95 -0.98
CA ASN A 311 -23.41 -27.65 -0.58
C ASN A 311 -22.73 -27.01 0.64
N LEU A 312 -21.40 -26.90 0.60
CA LEU A 312 -20.64 -26.09 1.56
C LEU A 312 -21.12 -24.64 1.51
N ARG A 313 -21.40 -24.01 2.65
CA ARG A 313 -21.78 -22.59 2.73
C ARG A 313 -20.61 -21.70 3.09
#